data_AF-B6Q8U0-F1
#
_entry.id   AF-B6Q8U0-F1
#
_cell.length_a   1.000
_cell.length_b   1.000
_cell.length_c   1.000
_cell.angle_alpha   90.00
_cell.angle_beta   90.00
_cell.angle_gamma   90.00
#
_symmetry.space_group_name_H-M   'P 1'
#
loop_
_entity.id
_entity.type
_entity.pdbx_description
1 polymer ?
#
loop_
_entity_poly.entity_id
_entity_poly.type
_entity_poly.pdbx_seq_one_letter_code
_entity_poly.pdbx_strand_id
1 'polypeptide(L)'
;MSDSNSSSAPAKDTGYVPGDDFSTQWRNIFSILTGRMTPEGQEQFRLAKDIRNEAADCKRCEDQRDYLLQFSPVVRYLSDNIRQLGGDLGSHNIHCRRCTQRKAGGFDPEFGIQICANEMRDQGHLEDTLAHEMVHAYDHLRFKLDWDSDLRHAACTEIRASSLSGECRWAREFFRRGQWKLTQQHQECVRRRAILSVRARPFCKDEAHAEKVVNEVWESCFRDTRPFDEIYR
;
A
#
# COMPACT_ATOMS: atom_id res chain seq x y z
N MET A 1 -15.58 -0.36 52.28
CA MET A 1 -15.66 0.46 51.05
C MET A 1 -14.40 1.27 51.02
N SER A 2 -13.42 0.85 50.23
CA SER A 2 -12.14 1.55 50.07
C SER A 2 -11.97 1.75 48.58
N ASP A 3 -12.15 3.00 48.15
CA ASP A 3 -12.04 3.41 46.76
C ASP A 3 -10.58 3.31 46.32
N SER A 4 -10.32 2.45 45.34
CA SER A 4 -9.03 2.33 44.66
C SER A 4 -8.83 3.55 43.76
N ASN A 5 -8.02 4.49 44.24
CA ASN A 5 -7.59 5.66 43.49
C ASN A 5 -6.66 5.21 42.33
N SER A 6 -7.17 5.29 41.09
CA SER A 6 -6.39 5.02 39.88
C SER A 6 -5.38 6.14 39.67
N SER A 7 -4.11 5.89 40.02
CA SER A 7 -3.01 6.79 39.73
C SER A 7 -2.65 6.72 38.24
N SER A 8 -3.18 7.65 37.44
CA SER A 8 -2.69 7.87 36.07
C SER A 8 -1.26 8.40 36.13
N ALA A 9 -0.30 7.65 35.58
CA ALA A 9 1.07 8.12 35.41
C ALA A 9 1.11 9.45 34.62
N PRO A 10 2.02 10.38 34.93
CA PRO A 10 2.13 11.64 34.20
C PRO A 10 2.44 11.35 32.73
N ALA A 11 1.66 11.95 31.81
CA ALA A 11 1.89 11.83 30.39
C ALA A 11 3.31 12.32 30.08
N LYS A 12 4.14 11.46 29.49
CA LYS A 12 5.47 11.85 28.99
C LYS A 12 5.28 12.98 27.97
N ASP A 13 6.02 14.07 28.12
CA ASP A 13 6.03 15.16 27.14
C ASP A 13 6.62 14.65 25.83
N THR A 14 5.79 14.52 24.80
CA THR A 14 6.16 14.03 23.47
C THR A 14 6.57 15.18 22.54
N GLY A 15 6.46 16.43 22.98
CA GLY A 15 6.65 17.63 22.16
C GLY A 15 5.52 17.90 21.16
N TYR A 16 4.49 17.04 21.10
CA TYR A 16 3.27 17.25 20.32
C TYR A 16 2.29 18.15 21.07
N VAL A 17 1.72 19.13 20.36
CA VAL A 17 0.68 19.99 20.91
C VAL A 17 -0.64 19.80 20.16
N PRO A 18 -1.72 19.35 20.82
CA PRO A 18 -3.04 19.20 20.20
C PRO A 18 -3.60 20.53 19.70
N GLY A 19 -4.30 20.50 18.56
CA GLY A 19 -5.00 21.65 17.99
C GLY A 19 -4.90 21.70 16.47
N ASP A 20 -5.93 22.29 15.84
CA ASP A 20 -6.07 22.34 14.38
C ASP A 20 -5.84 23.73 13.78
N ASP A 21 -5.60 24.75 14.61
CA ASP A 21 -5.30 26.10 14.13
C ASP A 21 -3.91 26.15 13.46
N PHE A 22 -3.74 27.14 12.57
CA PHE A 22 -2.50 27.31 11.81
C PHE A 22 -1.26 27.44 12.70
N SER A 23 -1.36 28.15 13.83
CA SER A 23 -0.22 28.37 14.72
C SER A 23 0.23 27.08 15.42
N THR A 24 -0.73 26.25 15.84
CA THR A 24 -0.46 24.94 16.45
C THR A 24 0.15 23.98 15.43
N GLN A 25 -0.36 23.95 14.20
CA GLN A 25 0.23 23.15 13.13
C GLN A 25 1.66 23.57 12.84
N TRP A 26 1.92 24.87 12.73
CA TRP A 26 3.26 25.41 12.47
C TRP A 26 4.24 25.10 13.60
N ARG A 27 3.79 25.23 14.86
CA ARG A 27 4.58 24.85 16.05
C ARG A 27 4.96 23.37 16.02
N ASN A 28 4.01 22.48 15.73
CA ASN A 28 4.30 21.05 15.62
C ASN A 28 5.30 20.75 14.49
N ILE A 29 5.11 21.36 13.32
CA ILE A 29 6.07 21.23 12.19
C ILE A 29 7.46 21.70 12.60
N PHE A 30 7.56 22.86 13.25
CA PHE A 30 8.82 23.41 13.73
C PHE A 30 9.48 22.49 14.79
N SER A 31 8.71 21.92 15.71
CA SER A 31 9.21 20.95 16.69
C SER A 31 9.75 19.68 16.03
N ILE A 32 9.12 19.20 14.95
CA ILE A 32 9.64 18.08 14.15
C ILE A 32 10.96 18.46 13.47
N LEU A 33 10.98 19.59 12.75
CA LEU A 33 12.14 20.05 12.00
C LEU A 33 13.37 20.32 12.89
N THR A 34 13.14 20.78 14.12
CA THR A 34 14.20 21.06 15.10
C THR A 34 14.60 19.84 15.93
N GLY A 35 14.01 18.66 15.67
CA GLY A 35 14.30 17.43 16.41
C GLY A 35 13.82 17.43 17.87
N ARG A 36 12.88 18.31 18.22
CA ARG A 36 12.32 18.47 19.57
C ARG A 36 11.10 17.60 19.84
N MET A 37 10.55 16.96 18.82
CA MET A 37 9.40 16.06 18.93
C MET A 37 9.85 14.59 18.89
N THR A 38 9.39 13.80 19.87
CA THR A 38 9.72 12.37 19.93
C THR A 38 9.04 11.59 18.80
N PRO A 39 9.48 10.35 18.48
CA PRO A 39 8.80 9.51 17.50
C PRO A 39 7.31 9.31 17.81
N GLU A 40 6.96 9.17 19.10
CA GLU A 40 5.57 9.06 19.55
C GLU A 40 4.79 10.35 19.27
N GLY A 41 5.40 11.52 19.52
CA GLY A 41 4.79 12.82 19.19
C GLY A 41 4.59 13.01 17.69
N GLN A 42 5.53 12.55 16.86
CA GLN A 42 5.42 12.60 15.40
C GLN A 42 4.24 11.75 14.91
N GLU A 43 4.05 10.57 15.50
CA GLU A 43 2.90 9.71 15.21
C GLU A 43 1.59 10.35 15.66
N GLN A 44 1.55 10.96 16.85
CA GLN A 44 0.38 11.72 17.32
C GLN A 44 0.01 12.85 16.36
N PHE A 45 0.99 13.64 15.91
CA PHE A 45 0.78 14.72 14.95
C PHE A 45 0.26 14.19 13.60
N ARG A 46 0.80 13.06 13.12
CA ARG A 46 0.34 12.40 11.90
C ARG A 46 -1.10 11.95 12.02
N LEU A 47 -1.44 11.21 13.08
CA LEU A 47 -2.81 10.71 13.29
C LEU A 47 -3.82 11.86 13.38
N ALA A 48 -3.47 12.94 14.08
CA ALA A 48 -4.31 14.14 14.15
C ALA A 48 -4.52 14.78 12.76
N LYS A 49 -3.46 14.89 11.95
CA LYS A 49 -3.55 15.35 10.57
C LYS A 49 -4.47 14.44 9.73
N ASP A 50 -4.30 13.13 9.83
CA ASP A 50 -5.07 12.16 9.03
C ASP A 50 -6.55 12.21 9.41
N ILE A 51 -6.88 12.34 10.70
CA ILE A 51 -8.26 12.51 11.18
C ILE A 51 -8.87 13.82 10.65
N ARG A 52 -8.14 14.93 10.76
CA ARG A 52 -8.61 16.25 10.28
C ARG A 52 -8.90 16.23 8.79
N ASN A 53 -8.05 15.58 8.00
CA ASN A 53 -8.12 15.60 6.54
C ASN A 53 -8.97 14.46 5.96
N GLU A 54 -9.49 13.55 6.79
CA GLU A 54 -10.13 12.29 6.38
C GLU A 54 -11.19 12.48 5.29
N ALA A 55 -12.11 13.43 5.49
CA ALA A 55 -13.19 13.68 4.53
C ALA A 55 -12.67 14.17 3.16
N ALA A 56 -11.68 15.06 3.16
CA ALA A 56 -11.08 15.59 1.94
C ALA A 56 -10.22 14.55 1.21
N ASP A 57 -9.45 13.76 1.97
CA ASP A 57 -8.62 12.68 1.42
C ASP A 57 -9.47 11.57 0.82
N CYS A 58 -10.52 11.12 1.52
CA CYS A 58 -11.44 10.10 1.00
C CYS A 58 -12.16 10.59 -0.27
N LYS A 59 -12.68 11.82 -0.27
CA LYS A 59 -13.34 12.39 -1.46
C LYS A 59 -12.38 12.45 -2.65
N ARG A 60 -11.15 12.97 -2.45
CA ARG A 60 -10.13 13.02 -3.51
C ARG A 60 -9.83 11.62 -4.06
N CYS A 61 -9.69 10.63 -3.18
CA CYS A 61 -9.42 9.25 -3.55
C CYS A 61 -10.59 8.64 -4.35
N GLU A 62 -11.83 8.87 -3.95
CA GLU A 62 -13.02 8.37 -4.67
C GLU A 62 -13.17 9.01 -6.05
N ASP A 63 -12.99 10.33 -6.15
CA ASP A 63 -13.01 11.07 -7.42
C ASP A 63 -11.93 10.51 -8.39
N GLN A 64 -10.73 10.26 -7.88
CA GLN A 64 -9.61 9.69 -8.66
C GLN A 64 -9.86 8.22 -9.02
N ARG A 65 -10.38 7.41 -8.11
CA ARG A 65 -10.77 6.01 -8.36
C ARG A 65 -11.78 5.94 -9.50
N ASP A 66 -12.82 6.77 -9.46
CA ASP A 66 -13.89 6.76 -10.46
C ASP A 66 -13.36 7.21 -11.82
N TYR A 67 -12.49 8.23 -11.84
CA TYR A 67 -11.77 8.62 -13.06
C TYR A 67 -10.95 7.46 -13.62
N LEU A 68 -10.19 6.75 -12.80
CA LEU A 68 -9.32 5.66 -13.25
C LEU A 68 -10.13 4.45 -13.75
N LEU A 69 -11.22 4.09 -13.08
CA LEU A 69 -12.14 3.06 -13.56
C LEU A 69 -12.72 3.41 -14.93
N GLN A 70 -12.95 4.70 -15.20
CA GLN A 70 -13.52 5.14 -16.46
C GLN A 70 -12.48 5.33 -17.57
N PHE A 71 -11.28 5.81 -17.26
CA PHE A 71 -10.35 6.34 -18.27
C PHE A 71 -8.95 5.72 -18.25
N SER A 72 -8.50 5.08 -17.18
CA SER A 72 -7.17 4.46 -17.18
C SER A 72 -7.17 3.20 -18.04
N PRO A 73 -6.31 3.10 -19.06
CA PRO A 73 -6.22 1.89 -19.88
C PRO A 73 -5.88 0.65 -19.05
N VAL A 74 -5.01 0.80 -18.05
CA VAL A 74 -4.56 -0.31 -17.19
C VAL A 74 -5.70 -0.80 -16.30
N VAL A 75 -6.35 0.11 -15.60
CA VAL A 75 -7.42 -0.24 -14.66
C VAL A 75 -8.60 -0.85 -15.41
N ARG A 76 -8.96 -0.28 -16.57
CA ARG A 76 -10.00 -0.86 -17.43
C ARG A 76 -9.63 -2.25 -17.93
N TYR A 77 -8.42 -2.43 -18.43
CA TYR A 77 -7.94 -3.72 -18.92
C TYR A 77 -7.96 -4.80 -17.83
N LEU A 78 -7.50 -4.47 -16.62
CA LEU A 78 -7.56 -5.36 -15.48
C LEU A 78 -9.01 -5.66 -15.08
N SER A 79 -9.89 -4.65 -15.04
CA SER A 79 -11.32 -4.82 -14.74
C SER A 79 -11.98 -5.78 -15.73
N ASP A 80 -11.70 -5.64 -17.02
CA ASP A 80 -12.26 -6.51 -18.06
C ASP A 80 -11.75 -7.96 -17.97
N ASN A 81 -10.47 -8.16 -17.65
CA ASN A 81 -9.90 -9.50 -17.44
C ASN A 81 -10.43 -10.18 -16.17
N ILE A 82 -10.61 -9.43 -15.09
CA ILE A 82 -11.23 -9.90 -13.85
C ILE A 82 -12.68 -10.30 -14.11
N ARG A 83 -13.42 -9.50 -14.89
CA ARG A 83 -14.79 -9.80 -15.30
C ARG A 83 -14.91 -11.09 -16.11
N GLN A 84 -13.96 -11.35 -16.99
CA GLN A 84 -13.92 -12.61 -17.76
C GLN A 84 -13.71 -13.86 -16.87
N LEU A 85 -13.10 -13.69 -15.69
CA LEU A 85 -12.95 -14.75 -14.69
C LEU A 85 -14.14 -14.85 -13.73
N GLY A 86 -15.19 -14.05 -13.94
CA GLY A 86 -16.39 -14.01 -13.09
C GLY A 86 -16.26 -13.09 -11.87
N GLY A 87 -15.21 -12.29 -11.77
CA GLY A 87 -15.09 -11.24 -10.75
C GLY A 87 -15.88 -9.99 -11.12
N ASP A 88 -16.24 -9.20 -10.10
CA ASP A 88 -16.81 -7.87 -10.29
C ASP A 88 -16.01 -6.88 -9.45
N LEU A 89 -15.48 -5.82 -10.07
CA LEU A 89 -14.76 -4.75 -9.40
C LEU A 89 -15.21 -3.41 -9.94
N GLY A 90 -15.62 -2.53 -9.04
CA GLY A 90 -16.06 -1.18 -9.35
C GLY A 90 -16.15 -0.31 -8.10
N SER A 91 -16.78 0.86 -8.24
CA SER A 91 -16.91 1.82 -7.15
C SER A 91 -17.65 1.27 -5.92
N HIS A 92 -18.47 0.23 -6.10
CA HIS A 92 -19.27 -0.39 -5.04
C HIS A 92 -18.45 -1.28 -4.09
N ASN A 93 -17.29 -1.78 -4.51
CA ASN A 93 -16.40 -2.66 -3.72
C ASN A 93 -14.92 -2.25 -3.75
N ILE A 94 -14.63 -1.05 -4.27
CA ILE A 94 -13.34 -0.39 -4.15
C ILE A 94 -13.52 0.82 -3.23
N HIS A 95 -13.08 0.71 -1.98
CA HIS A 95 -13.33 1.69 -0.93
C HIS A 95 -12.10 2.52 -0.59
N CYS A 96 -12.24 3.84 -0.66
CA CYS A 96 -11.25 4.77 -0.14
C CYS A 96 -11.55 5.09 1.32
N ARG A 97 -10.64 4.73 2.23
CA ARG A 97 -10.81 4.96 3.68
C ARG A 97 -9.51 5.46 4.30
N ARG A 98 -9.60 6.13 5.44
CA ARG A 98 -8.42 6.42 6.26
C ARG A 98 -7.89 5.14 6.87
N CYS A 99 -6.59 4.91 6.75
CA CYS A 99 -5.88 3.79 7.36
C CYS A 99 -5.00 4.28 8.51
N THR A 100 -4.96 3.51 9.60
CA THR A 100 -4.02 3.75 10.71
C THR A 100 -2.66 3.14 10.43
N GLN A 101 -2.64 1.98 9.78
CA GLN A 101 -1.43 1.28 9.35
C GLN A 101 -0.82 1.95 8.12
N ARG A 102 0.52 1.94 8.04
CA ARG A 102 1.29 2.52 6.93
C ARG A 102 1.32 1.59 5.72
N LYS A 103 0.20 1.50 5.01
CA LYS A 103 0.06 0.75 3.75
C LYS A 103 -0.73 1.56 2.73
N ALA A 104 -0.52 1.30 1.44
CA ALA A 104 -1.19 2.02 0.35
C ALA A 104 -2.61 1.50 0.10
N GLY A 105 -2.81 0.19 0.19
CA GLY A 105 -4.09 -0.46 -0.02
C GLY A 105 -4.08 -1.91 0.47
N GLY A 106 -5.09 -2.66 0.04
CA GLY A 106 -5.16 -4.11 0.19
C GLY A 106 -6.38 -4.68 -0.52
N PHE A 107 -6.23 -5.88 -1.07
CA PHE A 107 -7.30 -6.72 -1.60
C PHE A 107 -7.75 -7.76 -0.58
N ASP A 108 -9.05 -7.96 -0.49
CA ASP A 108 -9.69 -9.04 0.25
C ASP A 108 -10.72 -9.75 -0.66
N PRO A 109 -10.69 -11.09 -0.76
CA PRO A 109 -11.62 -11.84 -1.61
C PRO A 109 -13.11 -11.63 -1.31
N GLU A 110 -13.46 -11.35 -0.05
CA GLU A 110 -14.84 -11.16 0.41
C GLU A 110 -15.25 -9.68 0.32
N PHE A 111 -14.36 -8.77 0.68
CA PHE A 111 -14.69 -7.33 0.81
C PHE A 111 -14.25 -6.45 -0.35
N GLY A 112 -13.43 -6.94 -1.28
CA GLY A 112 -12.93 -6.19 -2.42
C GLY A 112 -11.64 -5.42 -2.11
N ILE A 113 -11.49 -4.22 -2.67
CA ILE A 113 -10.25 -3.44 -2.58
C ILE A 113 -10.43 -2.28 -1.61
N GLN A 114 -9.51 -2.13 -0.67
CA GLN A 114 -9.37 -0.93 0.16
C GLN A 114 -8.17 -0.11 -0.29
N ILE A 115 -8.38 1.20 -0.51
CA ILE A 115 -7.31 2.18 -0.73
C ILE A 115 -7.20 3.07 0.49
N CYS A 116 -5.98 3.23 1.01
CA CYS A 116 -5.67 4.10 2.14
C CYS A 116 -5.55 5.55 1.68
N ALA A 117 -6.65 6.29 1.76
CA ALA A 117 -6.78 7.63 1.18
C ALA A 117 -5.76 8.64 1.71
N ASN A 118 -5.42 8.54 3.00
CA ASN A 118 -4.41 9.37 3.68
C ASN A 118 -2.96 9.09 3.22
N GLU A 119 -2.71 7.98 2.53
CA GLU A 119 -1.40 7.61 2.00
C GLU A 119 -1.27 7.92 0.49
N MET A 120 -2.37 8.33 -0.17
CA MET A 120 -2.40 8.66 -1.59
C MET A 120 -1.89 10.08 -1.85
N ARG A 121 -0.81 10.18 -2.66
CA ARG A 121 -0.12 11.45 -2.98
C ARG A 121 -0.77 12.17 -4.16
N ASP A 122 -1.09 11.41 -5.19
CA ASP A 122 -1.64 11.88 -6.46
C ASP A 122 -2.36 10.73 -7.17
N GLN A 123 -3.01 11.04 -8.29
CA GLN A 123 -3.77 10.05 -9.07
C GLN A 123 -2.88 8.95 -9.66
N GLY A 124 -1.60 9.23 -9.95
CA GLY A 124 -0.66 8.22 -10.44
C GLY A 124 -0.31 7.20 -9.35
N HIS A 125 -0.10 7.66 -8.11
CA HIS A 125 0.08 6.77 -6.96
C HIS A 125 -1.15 5.89 -6.72
N LEU A 126 -2.34 6.45 -6.90
CA LEU A 126 -3.59 5.70 -6.78
C LEU A 126 -3.74 4.68 -7.93
N GLU A 127 -3.39 5.04 -9.16
CA GLU A 127 -3.41 4.11 -10.30
C GLU A 127 -2.48 2.92 -10.07
N ASP A 128 -1.23 3.16 -9.65
CA ASP A 128 -0.27 2.10 -9.35
C ASP A 128 -0.80 1.20 -8.22
N THR A 129 -1.37 1.78 -7.17
CA THR A 129 -1.90 1.02 -6.02
C THR A 129 -3.13 0.21 -6.42
N LEU A 130 -4.08 0.82 -7.13
CA LEU A 130 -5.28 0.13 -7.58
C LEU A 130 -4.92 -1.02 -8.55
N ALA A 131 -3.99 -0.80 -9.48
CA ALA A 131 -3.53 -1.84 -10.38
C ALA A 131 -2.86 -3.00 -9.61
N HIS A 132 -2.08 -2.71 -8.56
CA HIS A 132 -1.49 -3.72 -7.69
C HIS A 132 -2.56 -4.61 -7.06
N GLU A 133 -3.56 -4.01 -6.40
CA GLU A 133 -4.63 -4.75 -5.76
C GLU A 133 -5.54 -5.50 -6.77
N MET A 134 -5.71 -4.96 -7.98
CA MET A 134 -6.44 -5.65 -9.04
C MET A 134 -5.68 -6.87 -9.57
N VAL A 135 -4.35 -6.86 -9.60
CA VAL A 135 -3.56 -8.07 -9.93
C VAL A 135 -3.76 -9.15 -8.85
N HIS A 136 -3.83 -8.79 -7.56
CA HIS A 136 -4.20 -9.74 -6.52
C HIS A 136 -5.60 -10.33 -6.73
N ALA A 137 -6.59 -9.50 -7.09
CA ALA A 137 -7.94 -9.97 -7.40
C ALA A 137 -7.95 -10.93 -8.61
N TYR A 138 -7.24 -10.58 -9.68
CA TYR A 138 -7.09 -11.44 -10.85
C TYR A 138 -6.42 -12.78 -10.47
N ASP A 139 -5.34 -12.74 -9.71
CA ASP A 139 -4.60 -13.95 -9.33
C ASP A 139 -5.43 -14.87 -8.43
N HIS A 140 -6.18 -14.29 -7.49
CA HIS A 140 -7.11 -15.04 -6.65
C HIS A 140 -8.11 -15.83 -7.49
N LEU A 141 -8.74 -15.18 -8.47
CA LEU A 141 -9.73 -15.81 -9.35
C LEU A 141 -9.08 -16.82 -10.31
N ARG A 142 -7.91 -16.50 -10.87
CA ARG A 142 -7.27 -17.29 -11.92
C ARG A 142 -6.56 -18.53 -11.40
N PHE A 143 -5.87 -18.42 -10.27
CA PHE A 143 -4.97 -19.44 -9.72
C PHE A 143 -5.49 -20.09 -8.45
N LYS A 144 -6.63 -19.63 -7.90
CA LYS A 144 -7.25 -20.19 -6.69
C LYS A 144 -6.25 -20.22 -5.53
N LEU A 145 -5.68 -19.05 -5.25
CA LEU A 145 -4.62 -18.89 -4.26
C LEU A 145 -5.08 -19.32 -2.86
N ASP A 146 -4.19 -20.02 -2.16
CA ASP A 146 -4.26 -20.22 -0.72
C ASP A 146 -3.50 -19.09 -0.03
N TRP A 147 -4.23 -18.12 0.52
CA TRP A 147 -3.69 -16.93 1.16
C TRP A 147 -3.18 -17.16 2.58
N ASP A 148 -3.71 -18.20 3.24
CA ASP A 148 -3.56 -18.40 4.69
C ASP A 148 -2.50 -19.44 5.01
N SER A 149 -2.27 -20.42 4.13
CA SER A 149 -1.38 -21.54 4.46
C SER A 149 -0.13 -21.62 3.58
N ASP A 150 -0.13 -21.00 2.39
CA ASP A 150 0.99 -21.09 1.45
C ASP A 150 1.67 -19.73 1.18
N LEU A 151 2.82 -19.52 1.81
CA LEU A 151 3.66 -18.35 1.59
C LEU A 151 4.18 -18.26 0.14
N ARG A 152 4.23 -19.36 -0.63
CA ARG A 152 4.65 -19.33 -2.05
C ARG A 152 3.59 -18.68 -2.93
N HIS A 153 2.32 -18.95 -2.66
CA HIS A 153 1.22 -18.28 -3.35
C HIS A 153 1.24 -16.78 -3.07
N ALA A 154 1.37 -16.41 -1.80
CA ALA A 154 1.56 -15.02 -1.39
C ALA A 154 2.77 -14.38 -2.08
N ALA A 155 3.94 -15.01 -2.04
CA ALA A 155 5.13 -14.48 -2.69
C ALA A 155 4.94 -14.30 -4.20
N CYS A 156 4.31 -15.28 -4.87
CA CYS A 156 4.09 -15.25 -6.31
C CYS A 156 3.19 -14.08 -6.74
N THR A 157 2.06 -13.89 -6.06
CA THR A 157 1.14 -12.80 -6.40
C THR A 157 1.74 -11.43 -6.06
N GLU A 158 2.53 -11.32 -5.00
CA GLU A 158 3.24 -10.08 -4.64
C GLU A 158 4.32 -9.69 -5.68
N ILE A 159 5.04 -10.69 -6.22
CA ILE A 159 5.98 -10.48 -7.32
C ILE A 159 5.25 -9.94 -8.55
N ARG A 160 4.12 -10.56 -8.91
CA ARG A 160 3.33 -10.17 -10.09
C ARG A 160 2.68 -8.81 -9.91
N ALA A 161 2.04 -8.54 -8.78
CA ALA A 161 1.44 -7.25 -8.47
C ALA A 161 2.49 -6.14 -8.47
N SER A 162 3.67 -6.38 -7.88
CA SER A 162 4.77 -5.40 -7.87
C SER A 162 5.36 -5.16 -9.27
N SER A 163 5.40 -6.19 -10.11
CA SER A 163 5.94 -6.09 -11.47
C SER A 163 4.96 -5.43 -12.45
N LEU A 164 3.68 -5.76 -12.37
CA LEU A 164 2.67 -5.42 -13.39
C LEU A 164 1.85 -4.15 -13.10
N SER A 165 1.86 -3.66 -11.86
CA SER A 165 1.10 -2.47 -11.45
C SER A 165 1.73 -1.15 -11.91
N GLY A 166 3.03 -1.14 -12.17
CA GLY A 166 3.81 0.07 -12.45
C GLY A 166 4.34 0.78 -11.20
N GLU A 167 4.16 0.24 -10.00
CA GLU A 167 4.67 0.87 -8.77
C GLU A 167 6.21 0.83 -8.65
N CYS A 168 6.84 -0.14 -9.31
CA CYS A 168 8.28 -0.28 -9.47
C CYS A 168 8.81 0.40 -10.75
N ARG A 169 8.10 1.43 -11.25
CA ARG A 169 8.52 2.21 -12.41
C ARG A 169 9.82 2.98 -12.17
N TRP A 170 10.70 2.89 -13.15
CA TRP A 170 12.02 3.51 -13.17
C TRP A 170 12.00 5.05 -13.14
N ALA A 171 10.92 5.72 -13.57
CA ALA A 171 10.80 7.18 -13.52
C ALA A 171 10.99 7.75 -12.09
N ARG A 172 10.74 6.95 -11.05
CA ARG A 172 10.92 7.32 -9.64
C ARG A 172 12.38 7.13 -9.13
N GLU A 173 13.17 6.31 -9.81
CA GLU A 173 14.59 6.02 -9.51
C GLU A 173 15.55 6.82 -10.43
N PHE A 174 15.17 7.09 -11.69
CA PHE A 174 15.99 7.82 -12.67
C PHE A 174 16.31 9.25 -12.23
N PHE A 175 15.30 10.01 -11.82
CA PHE A 175 15.47 11.40 -11.40
C PHE A 175 15.99 11.55 -9.96
N ARG A 176 16.17 10.45 -9.22
CA ARG A 176 16.61 10.48 -7.80
C ARG A 176 17.93 9.76 -7.52
N ARG A 177 18.37 8.80 -8.34
CA ARG A 177 19.48 7.88 -8.00
C ARG A 177 20.50 7.55 -9.09
N GLY A 178 20.36 8.08 -10.32
CA GLY A 178 21.45 8.09 -11.31
C GLY A 178 22.01 6.72 -11.75
N GLN A 179 21.16 5.68 -11.82
CA GLN A 179 21.57 4.31 -12.18
C GLN A 179 21.13 3.94 -13.62
N TRP A 180 22.08 3.40 -14.40
CA TRP A 180 21.97 3.18 -15.86
C TRP A 180 21.56 1.75 -16.28
N LYS A 181 21.30 0.83 -15.35
CA LYS A 181 20.87 -0.55 -15.64
C LYS A 181 19.37 -0.73 -15.42
N LEU A 182 18.58 -0.40 -16.43
CA LEU A 182 17.11 -0.40 -16.43
C LEU A 182 16.48 -1.70 -15.89
N THR A 183 17.06 -2.87 -16.21
CA THR A 183 16.48 -4.19 -15.91
C THR A 183 16.75 -4.69 -14.49
N GLN A 184 17.92 -4.38 -13.91
CA GLN A 184 18.24 -4.82 -12.54
C GLN A 184 17.46 -4.02 -11.50
N GLN A 185 17.26 -2.71 -11.72
CA GLN A 185 16.56 -1.84 -10.77
C GLN A 185 15.08 -2.21 -10.61
N HIS A 186 14.40 -2.59 -11.69
CA HIS A 186 13.02 -3.07 -11.61
C HIS A 186 12.94 -4.39 -10.81
N GLN A 187 13.81 -5.35 -11.12
CA GLN A 187 13.87 -6.63 -10.40
C GLN A 187 14.20 -6.43 -8.91
N GLU A 188 15.16 -5.57 -8.58
CA GLU A 188 15.50 -5.23 -7.19
C GLU A 188 14.31 -4.59 -6.46
N CYS A 189 13.58 -3.68 -7.11
CA CYS A 189 12.37 -3.09 -6.55
C CYS A 189 11.30 -4.16 -6.28
N VAL A 190 11.00 -5.01 -7.27
CA VAL A 190 10.00 -6.07 -7.16
C VAL A 190 10.38 -7.08 -6.07
N ARG A 191 11.63 -7.53 -6.03
CA ARG A 191 12.16 -8.41 -4.95
C ARG A 191 11.94 -7.80 -3.59
N ARG A 192 12.39 -6.56 -3.40
CA ARG A 192 12.30 -5.86 -2.11
C ARG A 192 10.85 -5.74 -1.66
N ARG A 193 9.93 -5.39 -2.55
CA ARG A 193 8.50 -5.24 -2.22
C ARG A 193 7.85 -6.57 -1.85
N ALA A 194 8.10 -7.62 -2.64
CA ALA A 194 7.58 -8.95 -2.36
C ALA A 194 8.08 -9.48 -1.01
N ILE A 195 9.36 -9.32 -0.69
CA ILE A 195 9.94 -9.72 0.61
C ILE A 195 9.27 -8.95 1.76
N LEU A 196 9.08 -7.63 1.61
CA LEU A 196 8.43 -6.81 2.64
C LEU A 196 6.98 -7.26 2.90
N SER A 197 6.22 -7.57 1.85
CA SER A 197 4.83 -8.04 2.01
C SER A 197 4.78 -9.45 2.63
N VAL A 198 5.58 -10.40 2.13
CA VAL A 198 5.63 -11.77 2.67
C VAL A 198 6.06 -11.76 4.15
N ARG A 199 7.04 -10.93 4.52
CA ARG A 199 7.50 -10.79 5.91
C ARG A 199 6.40 -10.29 6.85
N ALA A 200 5.45 -9.51 6.35
CA ALA A 200 4.34 -9.01 7.17
C ALA A 200 3.26 -10.07 7.46
N ARG A 201 3.35 -11.27 6.87
CA ARG A 201 2.37 -12.33 7.07
C ARG A 201 2.62 -13.12 8.37
N PRO A 202 1.57 -13.55 9.09
CA PRO A 202 1.71 -14.24 10.38
C PRO A 202 2.55 -15.52 10.36
N PHE A 203 2.55 -16.25 9.24
CA PHE A 203 3.26 -17.53 9.09
C PHE A 203 4.71 -17.36 8.63
N CYS A 204 5.14 -16.14 8.32
CA CYS A 204 6.52 -15.85 8.02
C CYS A 204 7.31 -15.70 9.33
N LYS A 205 8.49 -16.31 9.40
CA LYS A 205 9.28 -16.40 10.64
C LYS A 205 10.12 -15.14 10.84
N ASP A 206 10.84 -14.79 9.79
CA ASP A 206 11.77 -13.67 9.75
C ASP A 206 11.99 -13.24 8.29
N GLU A 207 12.85 -12.25 8.10
CA GLU A 207 13.21 -11.73 6.78
C GLU A 207 13.94 -12.76 5.90
N ALA A 208 14.78 -13.61 6.49
CA ALA A 208 15.50 -14.66 5.75
C ALA A 208 14.53 -15.72 5.21
N HIS A 209 13.48 -16.05 5.96
CA HIS A 209 12.41 -16.92 5.50
C HIS A 209 11.64 -16.29 4.33
N ALA A 210 11.28 -15.01 4.43
CA ALA A 210 10.61 -14.29 3.34
C ALA A 210 11.45 -14.25 2.06
N GLU A 211 12.74 -13.92 2.18
CA GLU A 211 13.68 -13.90 1.06
C GLU A 211 13.81 -15.28 0.41
N LYS A 212 13.93 -16.34 1.21
CA LYS A 212 13.98 -17.71 0.71
C LYS A 212 12.72 -18.05 -0.10
N VAL A 213 11.52 -17.78 0.43
CA VAL A 213 10.26 -18.10 -0.24
C VAL A 213 10.10 -17.31 -1.54
N VAL A 214 10.45 -16.02 -1.54
CA VAL A 214 10.43 -15.18 -2.76
C VAL A 214 11.40 -15.73 -3.81
N ASN A 215 12.60 -16.15 -3.41
CA ASN A 215 13.57 -16.74 -4.32
C ASN A 215 13.12 -18.09 -4.90
N GLU A 216 12.40 -18.91 -4.13
CA GLU A 216 11.88 -20.21 -4.58
C GLU A 216 10.90 -20.07 -5.77
N VAL A 217 10.10 -19.00 -5.81
CA VAL A 217 9.08 -18.79 -6.85
C VAL A 217 9.46 -17.72 -7.88
N TRP A 218 10.63 -17.10 -7.75
CA TRP A 218 11.02 -15.93 -8.51
C TRP A 218 10.92 -16.13 -10.04
N GLU A 219 11.57 -17.17 -10.56
CA GLU A 219 11.68 -17.37 -12.01
C GLU A 219 10.34 -17.63 -12.68
N SER A 220 9.43 -18.35 -12.02
CA SER A 220 8.10 -18.63 -12.58
C SER A 220 7.21 -17.40 -12.50
N CYS A 221 7.15 -16.75 -11.34
CA CYS A 221 6.19 -15.69 -11.08
C CYS A 221 6.59 -14.36 -11.71
N PHE A 222 7.88 -14.03 -11.76
CA PHE A 222 8.34 -12.79 -12.38
C PHE A 222 8.21 -12.81 -13.91
N ARG A 223 8.28 -13.99 -14.55
CA ARG A 223 8.09 -14.15 -15.99
C ARG A 223 6.62 -14.25 -16.41
N ASP A 224 5.71 -14.45 -15.44
CA ASP A 224 4.28 -14.56 -15.72
C ASP A 224 3.64 -13.17 -15.75
N THR A 225 3.47 -12.64 -16.95
CA THR A 225 2.93 -11.29 -17.17
C THR A 225 1.41 -11.22 -17.22
N ARG A 226 0.72 -12.35 -17.11
CA ARG A 226 -0.75 -12.40 -17.25
C ARG A 226 -1.43 -11.44 -16.25
N PRO A 227 -2.52 -10.76 -16.66
CA PRO A 227 -3.19 -10.88 -17.95
C PRO A 227 -2.50 -10.18 -19.12
N PHE A 228 -1.47 -9.37 -18.87
CA PHE A 228 -0.74 -8.64 -19.91
C PHE A 228 0.16 -9.56 -20.74
N ASP A 229 0.40 -9.16 -21.99
CA ASP A 229 1.33 -9.86 -22.89
C ASP A 229 2.80 -9.60 -22.54
N GLU A 230 3.09 -8.46 -21.91
CA GLU A 230 4.43 -8.06 -21.50
C GLU A 230 4.40 -7.10 -20.31
N ILE A 231 5.57 -6.87 -19.70
CA ILE A 231 5.75 -5.79 -18.72
C ILE A 231 5.79 -4.47 -19.49
N TYR A 232 4.70 -3.70 -19.40
CA TYR A 232 4.40 -2.59 -20.29
C TYR A 232 4.73 -1.20 -19.70
N ARG A 233 5.30 -1.12 -18.48
CA ARG A 233 5.49 0.13 -17.73
C ARG A 233 6.82 0.22 -16.98
#